data_AF-A0A5C6ISB2-F1
#
_entry.id   AF-A0A5C6ISB2-F1
#
_cell.length_a   1.000
_cell.length_b   1.000
_cell.length_c   1.000
_cell.angle_alpha   90.00
_cell.angle_beta   90.00
_cell.angle_gamma   90.00
#
_symmetry.space_group_name_H-M   'P 1'
#
loop_
_entity.id
_entity.type
_entity.pdbx_description
1 polymer ?
#
loop_
_entity_poly.entity_id
_entity_poly.type
_entity_poly.pdbx_seq_one_letter_code
_entity_poly.pdbx_strand_id
1 'polypeptide(L)' 'MTHRTEPRKTAPDTADAAALRRDRFGTLPERIRPEDTVETRPATLPDPARDRYHADEWLVRYCG' A
#
# COMPACT_ATOMS: atom_id res chain seq x y z
N MET A 1 -23.34 -28.26 50.73
CA MET A 1 -23.71 -27.16 49.83
C MET A 1 -23.11 -27.46 48.46
N THR A 2 -23.84 -28.13 47.56
CA THR A 2 -23.36 -28.45 46.21
C THR A 2 -23.70 -27.28 45.28
N HIS A 3 -22.69 -26.55 44.82
CA HIS A 3 -22.88 -25.47 43.85
C HIS A 3 -23.23 -26.07 42.49
N ARG A 4 -24.47 -25.83 42.05
CA ARG A 4 -24.92 -26.10 40.68
C ARG A 4 -24.24 -25.10 39.77
N THR A 5 -23.32 -25.56 38.93
CA THR A 5 -22.75 -24.73 37.85
C THR A 5 -23.87 -24.46 36.86
N GLU A 6 -24.29 -23.21 36.74
CA GLU A 6 -25.20 -22.79 35.67
C GLU A 6 -24.50 -22.96 34.31
N PRO A 7 -25.23 -23.38 33.26
CA PRO A 7 -24.65 -23.48 31.94
C PRO A 7 -24.17 -22.09 31.50
N ARG A 8 -22.87 -21.97 31.25
CA ARG A 8 -22.23 -20.77 30.69
C ARG A 8 -23.09 -20.28 29.53
N LYS A 9 -23.67 -19.08 29.66
CA LYS A 9 -24.36 -18.36 28.59
C LYS A 9 -23.44 -18.38 27.36
N THR A 10 -23.83 -19.11 26.33
CA THR A 10 -23.08 -19.26 25.08
C THR A 10 -22.70 -17.87 24.59
N ALA A 11 -21.41 -17.64 24.36
CA ALA A 11 -20.96 -16.39 23.76
C ALA A 11 -21.73 -16.17 22.44
N PRO A 12 -22.13 -14.93 22.13
CA PRO A 12 -22.77 -14.66 20.86
C PRO A 12 -21.90 -15.21 19.74
N ASP A 13 -22.54 -15.86 18.75
CA ASP A 13 -21.84 -16.50 17.65
C ASP A 13 -20.86 -15.49 17.03
N THR A 14 -19.65 -15.95 16.78
CA THR A 14 -18.55 -15.09 16.31
C THR A 14 -18.90 -14.51 14.93
N ALA A 15 -19.74 -15.22 14.17
CA ALA A 15 -20.32 -14.76 12.92
C ALA A 15 -21.24 -13.55 13.09
N ASP A 16 -22.15 -13.56 14.08
CA ASP A 16 -23.06 -12.44 14.36
C ASP A 16 -22.29 -11.20 14.83
N ALA A 17 -21.27 -11.41 15.68
CA ALA A 17 -20.38 -10.34 16.11
C ALA A 17 -19.57 -9.74 14.94
N ALA A 18 -19.22 -10.55 13.93
CA ALA A 18 -18.55 -10.09 12.73
C ALA A 18 -19.51 -9.32 11.80
N ALA A 19 -20.76 -9.77 11.65
CA ALA A 19 -21.80 -9.08 10.89
C ALA A 19 -22.11 -7.69 11.47
N LEU A 20 -22.31 -7.59 12.78
CA LEU A 20 -22.52 -6.32 13.49
C LEU A 20 -21.31 -5.37 13.42
N ARG A 21 -20.10 -5.91 13.24
CA ARG A 21 -18.91 -5.08 12.98
C ARG A 21 -18.87 -4.59 11.54
N ARG A 22 -19.19 -5.42 10.55
CA ARG A 22 -19.24 -5.00 9.14
C ARG A 22 -20.33 -3.95 8.89
N ASP A 23 -21.47 -4.04 9.58
CA ASP A 23 -22.52 -3.02 9.50
C ASP A 23 -22.04 -1.66 10.01
N ARG A 24 -21.28 -1.65 11.13
CA ARG A 24 -20.73 -0.41 11.72
C ARG A 24 -19.50 0.15 10.98
N PHE A 25 -18.63 -0.72 10.49
CA PHE A 25 -17.30 -0.35 10.00
C PHE A 25 -17.07 -0.63 8.51
N GLY A 26 -18.04 -1.23 7.83
CA GLY A 26 -17.91 -1.65 6.44
C GLY A 26 -16.94 -2.82 6.25
N THR A 27 -16.44 -2.95 5.02
CA THR A 27 -15.43 -3.93 4.64
C THR A 27 -14.06 -3.26 4.60
N LEU A 28 -13.00 -4.00 4.94
CA LEU A 28 -11.63 -3.53 4.79
C LEU A 28 -11.38 -3.14 3.32
N PRO A 29 -10.94 -1.90 3.03
CA PRO A 29 -10.56 -1.51 1.67
C PRO A 29 -9.42 -2.38 1.14
N GLU A 30 -9.23 -2.37 -0.18
CA GLU A 30 -8.11 -3.06 -0.81
C GLU A 30 -6.77 -2.55 -0.26
N ARG A 31 -5.82 -3.46 -0.12
CA ARG A 31 -4.49 -3.11 0.38
C ARG A 31 -3.75 -2.30 -0.67
N ILE A 32 -3.43 -1.06 -0.33
CA ILE A 32 -2.63 -0.16 -1.16
C ILE A 32 -1.19 -0.69 -1.23
N ARG A 33 -0.60 -0.70 -2.43
CA ARG A 33 0.81 -1.07 -2.58
C ARG A 33 1.70 0.06 -2.05
N PRO A 34 2.86 -0.24 -1.44
CA PRO A 34 3.76 0.81 -0.96
C PRO A 34 4.11 1.84 -2.05
N GLU A 35 4.30 1.36 -3.28
CA GLU A 35 4.57 2.19 -4.46
C GLU A 35 3.49 3.25 -4.73
N ASP A 36 2.23 2.96 -4.44
CA ASP A 36 1.11 3.88 -4.64
C ASP A 36 0.97 4.89 -3.49
N THR A 37 1.73 4.71 -2.41
CA THR A 37 1.72 5.64 -1.26
C THR A 37 2.73 6.78 -1.40
N VAL A 38 3.60 6.71 -2.42
CA VAL A 38 4.69 7.67 -2.62
C VAL A 38 4.57 8.36 -3.98
N GLU A 39 4.68 9.69 -4.00
CA GLU A 39 4.75 10.45 -5.23
C GLU A 39 6.21 10.89 -5.48
N THR A 40 6.75 10.55 -6.65
CA THR A 40 8.12 10.98 -7.04
C THR A 40 8.04 12.29 -7.81
N ARG A 41 8.58 13.36 -7.24
CA ARG A 41 8.76 14.66 -7.90
C ARG A 41 10.24 15.03 -7.98
N PRO A 42 10.73 15.53 -9.12
CA PRO A 42 12.09 16.01 -9.23
C PRO A 42 12.29 17.24 -8.34
N ALA A 43 13.40 17.28 -7.59
CA ALA A 43 13.72 18.39 -6.71
C ALA A 43 14.07 19.69 -7.46
N THR A 44 14.49 19.59 -8.72
CA THR A 44 14.84 20.72 -9.59
C THR A 44 14.47 20.38 -11.03
N LEU A 45 14.27 21.40 -11.86
CA LEU A 45 14.06 21.20 -13.29
C LEU A 45 15.23 20.36 -13.86
N PRO A 46 14.96 19.23 -14.54
CA PRO A 46 16.01 18.44 -15.15
C PRO A 46 16.77 19.29 -16.18
N ASP A 47 18.10 19.22 -16.14
CA ASP A 47 18.97 19.98 -17.04
C ASP A 47 18.72 19.56 -18.50
N PRO A 48 18.33 20.48 -19.41
CA PRO A 48 18.09 20.16 -20.82
C PRO A 48 19.34 19.66 -21.56
N ALA A 49 20.55 19.89 -21.05
CA ALA A 49 21.78 19.37 -21.63
C ALA A 49 22.06 17.90 -21.23
N ARG A 50 21.39 17.37 -20.21
CA ARG A 50 21.67 16.04 -19.65
C ARG A 50 21.50 14.92 -20.68
N ASP A 51 20.49 15.04 -21.53
CA ASP A 51 20.15 14.04 -22.53
C ASP A 51 20.68 14.39 -23.93
N ARG A 52 21.48 15.46 -24.05
CA ARG A 52 22.03 15.94 -25.32
C ARG A 52 23.36 15.26 -25.70
N TYR A 53 23.92 14.44 -24.81
CA TYR A 53 25.16 13.74 -25.11
C TYR A 53 24.95 12.64 -26.15
N HIS A 54 25.63 12.74 -27.29
CA HIS A 54 25.61 11.74 -28.35
C HIS A 54 27.03 11.19 -28.58
N ALA A 55 27.25 9.94 -28.20
CA ALA A 55 28.58 9.31 -28.26
C ALA A 55 29.13 9.26 -29.70
N ASP A 56 28.29 9.01 -30.69
CA ASP A 56 28.74 8.89 -32.08
C ASP A 56 29.24 10.22 -32.66
N GLU A 57 28.63 11.36 -32.30
CA GLU A 57 29.10 12.67 -32.75
C GLU A 57 30.49 13.00 -32.19
N TRP A 58 30.72 12.63 -30.93
CA TRP A 58 32.02 12.80 -30.29
C TRP A 58 33.09 11.91 -30.95
N LEU A 59 32.76 10.65 -31.23
CA LEU A 59 33.67 9.72 -31.90
C LEU A 59 34.05 10.18 -33.31
N VAL A 60 33.08 10.63 -34.13
CA VAL A 60 33.36 11.17 -35.47
C VAL A 60 34.25 12.41 -35.41
N ARG A 61 34.09 13.25 -34.39
CA ARG A 61 34.82 14.52 -34.28
C ARG A 61 36.24 14.40 -33.74
N TYR A 62 36.51 13.40 -32.90
CA TYR A 62 37.78 13.30 -32.16
C TYR A 62 38.57 12.01 -32.42
N CYS A 63 37.97 11.00 -33.06
CA CYS A 63 38.62 9.70 -33.31
C CYS A 63 38.64 9.29 -34.80
N GLY A 64 38.15 10.15 -35.71
CA GLY A 64 38.17 9.97 -37.16
C GLY A 64 39.40 10.54 -37.85
#